data_AF-G4QAW1-F1
#
_entry.id   AF-G4QAW1-F1
#
_cell.length_a   1.000
_cell.length_b   1.000
_cell.length_c   1.000
_cell.angle_alpha   90.00
_cell.angle_beta   90.00
_cell.angle_gamma   90.00
#
_symmetry.space_group_name_H-M   'P 1'
#
loop_
_entity.id
_entity.type
_entity.pdbx_description
1 polymer ?
#
loop_
_entity_poly.entity_id
_entity_poly.type
_entity_poly.pdbx_seq_one_letter_code
_entity_poly.pdbx_strand_id
1 'polypeptide(L)'
;MSKQEDNEEDFEYNYTKNELKNKYMAGMLGIFGGVIGMHKFYLNQNSLGLLYSILSLIFVIATGLLVQLTENKAFLFLAAVPYAIALYSIYEGIMLIRMRDEVFNAKYNKSELNLE
;
A
#
# COMPACT_ATOMS: atom_id res chain seq x y z
N MET A 1 2.44 -37.76 -50.32
CA MET A 1 3.65 -38.09 -49.55
C MET A 1 4.15 -36.79 -48.91
N SER A 2 4.15 -36.77 -47.56
CA SER A 2 4.60 -35.76 -46.56
C SER A 2 4.18 -34.28 -46.70
N LYS A 3 3.35 -33.67 -45.82
CA LYS A 3 3.40 -33.33 -44.37
C LYS A 3 4.19 -32.07 -44.00
N GLN A 4 3.66 -31.38 -42.96
CA GLN A 4 4.09 -30.17 -42.21
C GLN A 4 3.41 -28.89 -42.74
N GLU A 5 2.27 -28.40 -42.21
CA GLU A 5 1.81 -28.26 -40.81
C GLU A 5 2.79 -27.46 -39.92
N ASP A 6 2.29 -26.29 -39.53
CA ASP A 6 2.57 -25.49 -38.34
C ASP A 6 3.92 -24.78 -38.19
N ASN A 7 3.85 -23.45 -38.20
CA ASN A 7 4.47 -22.64 -37.16
C ASN A 7 3.48 -21.52 -36.87
N GLU A 8 2.46 -21.87 -36.09
CA GLU A 8 1.67 -20.91 -35.35
C GLU A 8 2.64 -20.01 -34.60
N GLU A 9 2.51 -18.70 -34.80
CA GLU A 9 3.09 -17.72 -33.92
C GLU A 9 2.44 -17.94 -32.54
N ASP A 10 3.10 -18.75 -31.69
CA ASP A 10 2.86 -18.78 -30.26
C ASP A 10 3.29 -17.44 -29.68
N PHE A 11 2.52 -16.39 -29.98
CA PHE A 11 2.37 -15.22 -29.14
C PHE A 11 1.61 -15.65 -27.88
N GLU A 12 2.21 -16.56 -27.13
CA GLU A 12 1.74 -16.95 -25.81
C GLU A 12 2.02 -15.76 -24.88
N TYR A 13 1.11 -14.79 -24.84
CA TYR A 13 1.01 -13.88 -23.71
C TYR A 13 0.58 -14.73 -22.51
N ASN A 14 1.56 -15.41 -21.91
CA ASN A 14 1.39 -16.12 -20.67
C ASN A 14 1.36 -15.09 -19.53
N TYR A 15 0.23 -14.37 -19.44
CA TYR A 15 -0.10 -13.50 -18.32
C TYR A 15 -1.08 -14.20 -17.40
N THR A 16 -0.57 -15.16 -16.63
CA THR A 16 -1.21 -15.55 -15.36
C THR A 16 -0.19 -16.07 -14.34
N LYS A 17 1.01 -15.49 -14.32
CA LYS A 17 1.79 -15.46 -13.08
C LYS A 17 1.33 -14.24 -12.31
N ASN A 18 0.76 -14.39 -11.12
CA ASN A 18 0.45 -13.25 -10.26
C ASN A 18 1.74 -12.42 -10.11
N GLU A 19 1.79 -11.24 -10.74
CA GLU A 19 2.99 -10.42 -10.72
C GLU A 19 3.33 -10.11 -9.27
N LEU A 20 4.54 -10.50 -8.86
CA LEU A 20 5.03 -10.26 -7.51
C LEU A 20 4.96 -8.76 -7.23
N LYS A 21 4.41 -8.39 -6.07
CA LYS A 21 4.31 -6.99 -5.66
C LYS A 21 5.70 -6.36 -5.63
N ASN A 22 5.80 -5.09 -6.05
CA ASN A 22 7.07 -4.37 -6.13
C ASN A 22 7.31 -3.53 -4.87
N LYS A 23 8.43 -3.76 -4.17
CA LYS A 23 8.80 -3.04 -2.95
C LYS A 23 8.99 -1.53 -3.15
N TYR A 24 9.48 -1.11 -4.32
CA TYR A 24 9.69 0.30 -4.63
C TYR A 24 8.35 1.03 -4.80
N MET A 25 7.37 0.39 -5.44
CA MET A 25 6.00 0.91 -5.55
C MET A 25 5.35 1.00 -4.17
N ALA A 26 5.45 -0.06 -3.36
CA ALA A 26 4.93 -0.05 -2.00
C ALA A 26 5.56 1.06 -1.14
N GLY A 27 6.86 1.28 -1.29
CA GLY A 27 7.59 2.34 -0.60
C GLY A 27 7.17 3.75 -1.01
N MET A 28 7.05 4.02 -2.30
CA MET A 28 6.58 5.31 -2.80
C MET A 28 5.14 5.60 -2.37
N LEU A 29 4.26 4.59 -2.40
CA LEU A 29 2.90 4.70 -1.88
C LEU A 29 2.89 4.99 -0.37
N GLY A 30 3.88 4.49 0.38
CA GLY A 30 3.99 4.77 1.81
C GLY A 30 4.41 6.22 2.09
N ILE A 31 5.28 6.77 1.25
CA ILE A 31 5.76 8.15 1.39
C ILE A 31 4.68 9.16 0.99
N PHE A 32 4.04 8.98 -0.16
CA PHE A 32 3.05 9.94 -0.69
C PHE A 32 1.62 9.66 -0.21
N GLY A 33 1.29 8.40 0.08
CA GLY A 33 -0.05 7.93 0.41
C GLY A 33 -0.19 7.30 1.79
N GLY A 34 0.82 7.44 2.64
CA GLY A 34 0.88 6.76 3.92
C GLY A 34 -0.22 7.15 4.89
N VAL A 35 -0.58 8.44 4.94
CA VAL A 35 -1.64 8.96 5.83
C VAL A 35 -2.98 8.27 5.62
N ILE A 36 -3.31 7.97 4.36
CA ILE A 36 -4.53 7.26 4.01
C ILE A 36 -4.32 5.74 3.94
N GLY A 37 -3.09 5.23 4.08
CA GLY A 37 -2.76 3.81 4.09
C GLY A 37 -2.59 3.14 2.72
N MET A 38 -2.28 3.88 1.65
CA MET A 38 -2.21 3.32 0.28
C MET A 38 -1.24 2.14 0.15
N HIS A 39 -0.07 2.19 0.79
CA HIS A 39 0.90 1.10 0.73
C HIS A 39 0.40 -0.16 1.43
N LYS A 40 -0.43 -0.04 2.47
CA LYS A 40 -1.03 -1.21 3.14
C LYS A 40 -2.02 -1.93 2.21
N PHE A 41 -2.82 -1.19 1.45
CA PHE A 41 -3.69 -1.77 0.43
C PHE A 41 -2.89 -2.48 -0.66
N TYR A 42 -1.81 -1.84 -1.15
CA TYR A 42 -0.93 -2.45 -2.15
C TYR A 42 -0.28 -3.76 -1.67
N LEU A 43 0.04 -3.84 -0.38
CA LEU A 43 0.61 -5.04 0.26
C LEU A 43 -0.44 -6.08 0.68
N ASN A 44 -1.70 -5.93 0.23
CA ASN A 44 -2.83 -6.79 0.56
C ASN A 44 -3.17 -6.84 2.07
N GLN A 45 -2.78 -5.79 2.81
CA GLN A 45 -3.08 -5.60 4.22
C GLN A 45 -4.32 -4.70 4.38
N ASN A 46 -5.43 -5.09 3.76
CA ASN A 46 -6.62 -4.26 3.57
C ASN A 46 -7.24 -3.78 4.89
N SER A 47 -7.20 -4.59 5.95
CA SER A 47 -7.69 -4.20 7.28
C SER A 47 -6.89 -3.05 7.89
N LEU A 48 -5.56 -3.05 7.73
CA LEU A 48 -4.69 -1.98 8.21
C LEU A 48 -4.81 -0.72 7.34
N GLY A 49 -4.90 -0.89 6.02
CA GLY A 49 -5.12 0.24 5.11
C GLY A 49 -6.41 0.98 5.46
N LEU A 50 -7.51 0.23 5.62
CA LEU A 50 -8.81 0.80 5.95
C LEU A 50 -8.82 1.49 7.32
N LEU A 51 -8.16 0.88 8.32
CA LEU A 51 -8.01 1.49 9.63
C LEU A 51 -7.33 2.85 9.54
N TYR A 52 -6.24 2.96 8.77
CA TYR A 52 -5.50 4.22 8.61
C TYR A 52 -6.37 5.27 7.90
N SER A 53 -7.06 4.88 6.81
CA SER A 53 -7.96 5.78 6.08
C SER A 53 -9.07 6.34 6.98
N ILE A 54 -9.78 5.48 7.70
CA ILE A 54 -10.92 5.87 8.54
C ILE A 54 -10.42 6.71 9.72
N LEU A 55 -9.35 6.30 10.38
CA LEU A 55 -8.80 7.03 11.52
C LEU A 55 -8.35 8.44 11.11
N SER A 56 -7.59 8.56 10.01
CA SER A 56 -7.18 9.87 9.50
C SER A 56 -8.36 10.75 9.14
N LEU A 57 -9.41 10.18 8.51
CA LEU A 57 -10.61 10.93 8.15
C LEU A 57 -11.38 11.41 9.38
N ILE A 58 -11.58 10.55 10.37
CA ILE A 58 -12.28 10.89 11.63
C ILE A 58 -11.55 12.03 12.33
N PHE A 59 -10.22 11.97 12.45
CA PHE A 59 -9.45 13.03 13.12
C PHE A 59 -9.53 14.37 12.38
N VAL A 60 -9.45 14.36 11.04
CA VAL A 60 -9.59 15.58 10.23
C VAL A 60 -10.98 16.19 10.37
N ILE A 61 -12.04 15.36 10.32
CA ILE A 61 -13.42 15.85 10.47
C ILE A 61 -13.67 16.32 11.91
N ALA A 62 -13.28 15.52 12.92
CA ALA A 62 -13.50 15.84 14.31
C ALA A 62 -12.76 17.11 14.74
N THR A 63 -11.52 17.31 14.30
CA THR A 63 -10.79 18.57 14.56
C THR A 63 -11.51 19.77 13.98
N GLY A 64 -11.93 19.70 12.71
CA GLY A 64 -12.67 20.78 12.05
C GLY A 64 -13.99 21.10 12.75
N LEU A 65 -14.78 20.08 13.08
CA LEU A 65 -16.06 20.25 13.78
C LEU A 65 -15.88 20.79 15.20
N LEU A 66 -14.93 20.26 15.97
CA LEU A 66 -14.70 20.71 17.35
C LEU A 66 -14.24 22.17 17.39
N VAL A 67 -13.35 22.59 16.49
CA VAL A 67 -12.91 23.99 16.40
C VAL A 67 -14.08 24.91 16.06
N GLN A 68 -14.99 24.50 15.17
CA GLN A 68 -16.18 25.29 14.81
C GLN A 68 -17.20 25.38 15.95
N LEU A 69 -17.46 24.27 16.65
CA LEU A 69 -18.49 24.22 17.70
C LEU A 69 -18.05 24.88 19.01
N THR A 70 -16.76 24.86 19.31
CA THR A 70 -16.23 25.33 20.60
C THR A 70 -15.53 26.70 20.50
N GLU A 71 -15.32 27.20 19.27
CA GLU A 71 -14.48 28.36 18.95
C GLU A 71 -13.06 28.31 19.54
N ASN A 72 -12.64 27.14 20.04
CA ASN A 72 -11.37 26.95 20.72
C ASN A 72 -10.33 26.35 19.77
N LYS A 73 -9.36 27.18 19.37
CA LYS A 73 -8.26 26.76 18.49
C LYS A 73 -7.32 25.72 19.12
N ALA A 74 -7.39 25.49 20.43
CA ALA A 74 -6.60 24.45 21.08
C ALA A 74 -6.86 23.09 20.41
N PHE A 75 -8.10 22.78 20.02
CA PHE A 75 -8.44 21.49 19.39
C PHE A 75 -7.68 21.17 18.10
N LEU A 76 -6.98 22.13 17.48
CA LEU A 76 -6.03 21.87 16.41
C LEU A 76 -4.92 20.89 16.81
N PHE A 77 -4.61 20.74 18.11
CA PHE A 77 -3.64 19.73 18.57
C PHE A 77 -4.05 18.30 18.21
N LEU A 78 -5.35 18.00 18.06
CA LEU A 78 -5.80 16.67 17.63
C LEU A 78 -5.34 16.33 16.21
N ALA A 79 -5.07 17.35 15.38
CA ALA A 79 -4.50 17.14 14.05
C ALA A 79 -3.05 16.61 14.11
N ALA A 80 -2.38 16.67 15.27
CA ALA A 80 -1.06 16.05 15.45
C ALA A 80 -1.11 14.52 15.25
N VAL A 81 -2.26 13.88 15.45
CA VAL A 81 -2.42 12.42 15.28
C VAL A 81 -2.21 12.00 13.82
N PRO A 82 -2.93 12.52 12.81
CA PRO A 82 -2.66 12.18 11.41
C PRO A 82 -1.25 12.58 10.97
N TYR A 83 -0.64 13.64 11.53
CA TYR A 83 0.78 13.94 11.30
C TYR A 83 1.71 12.83 11.82
N ALA A 84 1.46 12.28 13.01
CA ALA A 84 2.23 11.16 13.53
C ALA A 84 2.09 9.90 12.65
N ILE A 85 0.87 9.63 12.16
CA ILE A 85 0.61 8.55 11.20
C ILE A 85 1.38 8.79 9.89
N ALA A 86 1.45 10.04 9.41
CA ALA A 86 2.21 10.40 8.22
C ALA A 86 3.70 10.04 8.39
N LEU A 87 4.30 10.46 9.50
CA LEU A 87 5.71 10.19 9.80
C LEU A 87 6.00 8.69 9.93
N TYR A 88 5.13 7.96 10.62
CA TYR A 88 5.24 6.51 10.73
C TYR A 88 5.15 5.82 9.36
N SER A 89 4.28 6.32 8.48
CA SER A 89 4.11 5.74 7.14
C SER A 89 5.29 6.04 6.21
N ILE A 90 5.89 7.23 6.32
CA ILE A 90 7.15 7.54 5.62
C ILE A 90 8.27 6.60 6.12
N TYR A 91 8.37 6.39 7.43
CA TYR A 91 9.32 5.45 8.02
C TYR A 91 9.13 4.04 7.46
N GLU A 92 7.89 3.53 7.43
CA GLU A 92 7.59 2.24 6.81
C GLU A 92 7.90 2.23 5.30
N GLY A 93 7.61 3.30 4.57
CA GLY A 93 7.91 3.41 3.14
C GLY A 93 9.41 3.30 2.85
N ILE A 94 10.25 3.99 3.63
CA ILE A 94 11.71 3.88 3.54
C ILE A 94 12.17 2.47 3.91
N MET A 95 11.57 1.87 4.94
CA MET A 95 11.90 0.50 5.38
C MET A 95 11.58 -0.54 4.30
N LEU A 96 10.46 -0.38 3.58
CA LEU A 96 10.09 -1.23 2.44
C LEU A 96 11.09 -1.13 1.29
N ILE A 97 11.51 0.09 0.94
CA ILE A 97 12.52 0.31 -0.13
C ILE A 97 13.85 -0.34 0.25
N ARG A 98 14.24 -0.26 1.52
CA ARG A 98 15.49 -0.83 2.04
C ARG A 98 15.42 -2.33 2.33
N MET A 99 14.24 -2.94 2.24
CA MET A 99 14.05 -4.36 2.51
C MET A 99 14.75 -5.21 1.43
N ARG A 100 15.43 -6.28 1.83
CA ARG A 100 15.95 -7.29 0.89
C ARG A 100 14.78 -7.96 0.16
N ASP A 101 14.96 -8.26 -1.12
CA ASP A 101 13.89 -8.80 -1.98
C ASP A 101 13.34 -10.12 -1.45
N GLU A 102 14.21 -11.01 -0.98
CA GLU A 102 13.82 -12.28 -0.35
C GLU A 102 12.89 -12.08 0.85
N VAL A 103 13.23 -11.12 1.71
CA VAL A 103 12.45 -10.80 2.93
C VAL A 103 11.11 -10.18 2.55
N PHE A 104 11.10 -9.30 1.54
CA PHE A 104 9.89 -8.68 1.04
C PHE A 104 8.94 -9.72 0.44
N ASN A 105 9.46 -10.59 -0.44
CA ASN A 105 8.68 -11.63 -1.10
C ASN A 105 8.12 -12.64 -0.09
N ALA A 106 8.94 -13.07 0.88
CA ALA A 106 8.52 -13.97 1.95
C ALA A 106 7.40 -13.36 2.82
N LYS A 107 7.36 -12.04 2.96
CA LYS A 107 6.38 -11.33 3.80
C LYS A 107 5.10 -10.95 3.06
N TYR A 108 5.20 -10.52 1.80
CA TYR A 108 4.10 -9.88 1.07
C TYR A 108 3.62 -10.66 -0.17
N ASN A 109 4.44 -11.57 -0.70
CA ASN A 109 4.14 -12.36 -1.89
C ASN A 109 3.99 -13.87 -1.58
N LYS A 110 3.96 -14.27 -0.31
CA LYS A 110 3.93 -15.69 0.11
C LYS A 110 2.75 -16.48 -0.46
N SER A 111 1.57 -15.87 -0.61
CA SER A 111 0.41 -16.52 -1.26
C SER A 111 0.67 -16.88 -2.72
N GLU A 112 1.46 -16.06 -3.41
CA GLU A 112 1.77 -16.23 -4.83
C GLU A 112 2.88 -17.27 -5.06
N LEU A 113 3.79 -17.43 -4.11
CA LEU A 113 4.88 -18.42 -4.17
C LEU A 113 4.43 -19.85 -3.87
N ASN A 114 3.31 -20.07 -3.16
CA ASN A 114 2.82 -21.43 -2.84
C ASN A 114 1.89 -22.01 -3.93
N LEU A 115 1.77 -21.32 -5.07
CA LEU A 115 0.99 -21.75 -6.24
C LEU A 115 1.89 -22.28 -7.37
N GLU A 116 3.21 -22.30 -7.17
CA GLU A 116 4.20 -23.02 -8.00
C GLU A 116 4.48 -24.41 -7.42
#